data_AF-U4R740-F1
#
_entry.id   AF-U4R740-F1
#
_cell.length_a   1.000
_cell.length_b   1.000
_cell.length_c   1.000
_cell.angle_alpha   90.00
_cell.angle_beta   90.00
_cell.angle_gamma   90.00
#
_symmetry.space_group_name_H-M   'P 1'
#
loop_
_entity.id
_entity.type
_entity.pdbx_description
1 polymer ?
#
loop_
_entity_poly.entity_id
_entity_poly.type
_entity_poly.pdbx_seq_one_letter_code
_entity_poly.pdbx_strand_id
1 'polypeptide(L)'
;MSINKRVLSFIALTVCVFIAISGFNITAITTNNDTKVNLGYEYPVKPGTDEWVALNSRSNRVSACQIPESILQEMPTDDLIQSVLNYPFLIDIYAYDSLQQGFNVVKEGFNGLQELLKRNDAGARLINKYNNTKVIDDVTKVNHNRFFDLSNLEIILSQNEIKNKLSKEDNEKLEKAFENKYLEKDKYPNIYNLTKSTAYRVKAENESSLANVSIQSSTYVYTPKGSAVSVIISPETLTDAEKSSSDAQMQSSYPGIIVMRTATSTYNCHSYAWYSTSTSNTYWMNDPSLYMSDGSYTKRTSGYSIGDKIYYPVSGSEHSGIVTENNPNSTTYPYITSKWGSCGLMRHAANNCPYFIGPISLKYYYR
;
A
#
# COMPACT_ATOMS: atom_id res chain seq x y z
N MET A 1 -25.53 57.23 20.09
CA MET A 1 -24.12 57.18 20.53
C MET A 1 -23.79 55.74 20.91
N SER A 2 -22.61 55.25 20.49
CA SER A 2 -22.06 53.88 20.60
C SER A 2 -22.66 52.77 19.73
N ILE A 3 -21.89 52.48 18.68
CA ILE A 3 -21.78 51.27 17.86
C ILE A 3 -21.52 50.04 18.75
N ASN A 4 -22.13 48.88 18.45
CA ASN A 4 -21.37 47.65 18.21
C ASN A 4 -22.21 46.48 17.67
N LYS A 5 -21.73 45.98 16.52
CA LYS A 5 -22.13 44.77 15.79
C LYS A 5 -21.67 43.52 16.55
N ARG A 6 -22.47 42.45 16.55
CA ARG A 6 -21.98 41.05 16.63
C ARG A 6 -22.85 40.13 15.79
N VAL A 7 -22.43 39.94 14.54
CA VAL A 7 -22.74 38.77 13.72
C VAL A 7 -21.45 37.94 13.77
N LEU A 8 -21.47 36.76 14.40
CA LEU A 8 -20.36 35.82 14.32
C LEU A 8 -20.68 34.80 13.22
N SER A 9 -19.89 34.90 12.16
CA SER A 9 -19.92 34.08 10.96
C SER A 9 -19.18 32.76 11.19
N PHE A 10 -19.75 31.67 10.68
CA PHE A 10 -19.02 30.46 10.33
C PHE A 10 -17.98 30.81 9.25
N ILE A 11 -16.71 30.44 9.46
CA ILE A 11 -15.68 30.44 8.42
C ILE A 11 -14.96 29.09 8.46
N ALA A 12 -15.08 28.36 7.36
CA ALA A 12 -14.31 27.18 7.04
C ALA A 12 -12.83 27.54 6.92
N LEU A 13 -11.97 26.81 7.61
CA LEU A 13 -10.52 27.04 7.62
C LEU A 13 -9.88 26.26 6.45
N THR A 14 -9.81 26.88 5.29
CA THR A 14 -8.94 26.44 4.19
C THR A 14 -7.53 26.95 4.48
N VAL A 15 -6.62 26.08 4.90
CA VAL A 15 -5.20 26.43 5.07
C VAL A 15 -4.51 26.30 3.70
N CYS A 16 -4.42 27.42 2.99
CA CYS A 16 -3.51 27.57 1.84
C CYS A 16 -2.09 27.84 2.38
N VAL A 17 -1.21 26.85 2.33
CA VAL A 17 0.21 27.05 2.60
C VAL A 17 0.85 27.66 1.34
N PHE A 18 1.12 28.96 1.38
CA PHE A 18 2.00 29.63 0.42
C PHE A 18 3.46 29.37 0.84
N ILE A 19 4.19 28.55 0.09
CA ILE A 19 5.64 28.47 0.20
C ILE A 19 6.23 29.56 -0.69
N ALA A 20 7.00 30.47 -0.09
CA ALA A 20 7.73 31.51 -0.78
C ALA A 20 8.83 30.87 -1.64
N ILE A 21 8.78 31.13 -2.96
CA ILE A 21 9.83 30.73 -3.90
C ILE A 21 11.00 31.69 -3.73
N SER A 22 12.01 31.31 -2.94
CA SER A 22 13.34 31.91 -3.06
C SER A 22 14.03 31.30 -4.27
N GLY A 23 14.33 32.12 -5.28
CA GLY A 23 14.91 31.71 -6.54
C GLY A 23 16.20 30.90 -6.37
N PHE A 24 16.17 29.66 -6.84
CA PHE A 24 17.38 28.87 -7.07
C PHE A 24 17.97 29.25 -8.42
N ASN A 25 19.20 29.78 -8.40
CA ASN A 25 20.01 29.95 -9.60
C ASN A 25 20.38 28.57 -10.15
N ILE A 26 19.92 28.28 -11.36
CA ILE A 26 20.37 27.12 -12.14
C ILE A 26 21.79 27.42 -12.62
N THR A 27 22.81 26.83 -11.99
CA THR A 27 24.10 26.65 -12.64
C THR A 27 23.99 25.45 -13.57
N ALA A 28 23.95 25.71 -14.87
CA ALA A 28 24.02 24.69 -15.90
C ALA A 28 25.36 23.95 -15.79
N ILE A 29 25.32 22.69 -15.34
CA ILE A 29 26.42 21.75 -15.54
C ILE A 29 26.23 21.19 -16.95
N THR A 30 27.04 21.68 -17.89
CA THR A 30 27.20 21.05 -19.20
C THR A 30 28.03 19.77 -19.03
N THR A 31 27.39 18.61 -19.13
CA THR A 31 28.08 17.35 -19.41
C THR A 31 27.60 16.79 -20.75
N ASN A 32 28.59 16.36 -21.53
CA ASN A 32 28.53 15.81 -22.87
C ASN A 32 27.56 14.62 -23.00
N ASN A 33 27.18 14.29 -24.25
CA ASN A 33 26.32 13.18 -24.69
C ASN A 33 26.45 11.86 -23.89
N ASP A 34 25.75 11.78 -22.76
CA ASP A 34 25.53 10.57 -21.96
C ASP A 34 24.02 10.41 -21.73
N THR A 35 23.52 9.17 -21.76
CA THR A 35 22.10 8.82 -21.68
C THR A 35 21.37 9.61 -20.59
N LYS A 36 20.39 10.44 -20.98
CA LYS A 36 19.53 11.19 -20.05
C LYS A 36 18.93 10.21 -19.03
N VAL A 37 19.40 10.27 -17.79
CA VAL A 37 18.86 9.46 -16.69
C VAL A 37 17.49 10.03 -16.34
N ASN A 38 16.44 9.22 -16.48
CA ASN A 38 15.10 9.61 -16.06
C ASN A 38 15.04 9.56 -14.54
N LEU A 39 14.96 10.72 -13.89
CA LEU A 39 14.94 10.86 -12.43
C LEU A 39 13.51 10.91 -11.88
N GLY A 40 12.54 11.25 -12.73
CA GLY A 40 11.16 11.50 -12.35
C GLY A 40 10.98 12.77 -11.51
N TYR A 41 9.79 12.91 -10.93
CA TYR A 41 9.42 14.02 -10.07
C TYR A 41 10.11 13.92 -8.71
N GLU A 42 10.69 15.04 -8.31
CA GLU A 42 11.24 15.18 -6.98
C GLU A 42 10.13 15.59 -6.00
N TYR A 43 9.60 14.63 -5.26
CA TYR A 43 8.59 14.91 -4.22
C TYR A 43 9.14 15.89 -3.19
N PRO A 44 8.41 16.98 -2.86
CA PRO A 44 8.92 18.04 -1.99
C PRO A 44 9.10 17.57 -0.54
N VAL A 45 8.32 16.57 -0.12
CA VAL A 45 8.41 15.96 1.20
C VAL A 45 8.57 14.45 1.02
N LYS A 46 9.62 13.87 1.61
CA LYS A 46 10.02 12.47 1.35
C LYS A 46 10.18 11.67 2.65
N PRO A 47 9.95 10.34 2.62
CA PRO A 47 10.35 9.43 3.68
C PRO A 47 11.74 9.73 4.25
N GLY A 48 11.85 9.69 5.58
CA GLY A 48 13.11 9.96 6.30
C GLY A 48 13.43 11.44 6.59
N THR A 49 12.56 12.38 6.21
CA THR A 49 12.72 13.82 6.52
C THR A 49 11.85 14.25 7.70
N ASP A 50 12.25 15.32 8.41
CA ASP A 50 11.47 15.88 9.53
C ASP A 50 10.12 16.42 9.05
N GLU A 51 10.08 17.01 7.86
CA GLU A 51 8.86 17.48 7.20
C GLU A 51 7.90 16.31 6.96
N TRP A 52 8.40 15.15 6.54
CA TRP A 52 7.58 13.96 6.35
C TRP A 52 6.97 13.47 7.65
N VAL A 53 7.74 13.45 8.74
CA VAL A 53 7.26 13.10 10.08
C VAL A 53 6.16 14.08 10.52
N ALA A 54 6.39 15.37 10.34
CA ALA A 54 5.50 16.46 10.78
C ALA A 54 4.12 16.49 10.11
N LEU A 55 3.93 15.78 8.99
CA LEU A 55 2.62 15.68 8.34
C LEU A 55 1.57 14.91 9.19
N ASN A 56 1.98 14.16 10.22
CA ASN A 56 1.16 13.56 11.29
C ASN A 56 0.03 12.58 10.91
N SER A 57 -0.39 12.51 9.64
CA SER A 57 -1.40 11.56 9.16
C SER A 57 -1.04 11.04 7.77
N ARG A 58 -1.52 9.83 7.44
CA ARG A 58 -1.37 9.28 6.09
C ARG A 58 -2.00 10.20 5.04
N SER A 59 -3.19 10.73 5.31
CA SER A 59 -3.90 11.62 4.39
C SER A 59 -3.05 12.82 3.98
N ASN A 60 -2.41 13.51 4.95
CA ASN A 60 -1.56 14.65 4.66
C ASN A 60 -0.31 14.26 3.85
N ARG A 61 0.28 13.08 4.12
CA ARG A 61 1.40 12.54 3.35
C ARG A 61 1.01 12.21 1.90
N VAL A 62 -0.14 11.59 1.69
CA VAL A 62 -0.68 11.34 0.34
C VAL A 62 -0.94 12.65 -0.41
N SER A 63 -1.48 13.68 0.26
CA SER A 63 -1.66 15.00 -0.32
C SER A 63 -0.33 15.66 -0.71
N ALA A 64 0.72 15.53 0.11
CA ALA A 64 2.05 16.05 -0.18
C ALA A 64 2.75 15.33 -1.35
N CYS A 65 2.31 14.11 -1.68
CA CYS A 65 2.82 13.35 -2.82
C CYS A 65 2.08 13.59 -4.14
N GLN A 66 1.04 14.44 -4.18
CA GLN A 66 0.39 14.75 -5.46
C GLN A 66 1.33 15.60 -6.33
N ILE A 67 1.43 15.26 -7.62
CA ILE A 67 2.24 16.01 -8.57
C ILE A 67 1.41 17.21 -9.05
N PRO A 68 1.92 18.45 -9.01
CA PRO A 68 1.19 19.61 -9.53
C PRO A 68 0.75 19.40 -10.99
N GLU A 69 -0.50 19.72 -11.31
CA GLU A 69 -1.10 19.42 -12.63
C GLU A 69 -0.29 20.00 -13.80
N SER A 70 0.23 21.22 -13.64
CA SER A 70 1.08 21.87 -14.65
C SER A 70 2.37 21.10 -14.93
N ILE A 71 2.94 20.45 -13.92
CA ILE A 71 4.13 19.61 -14.07
C ILE A 71 3.73 18.26 -14.66
N LEU A 72 2.64 17.67 -14.17
CA LEU A 72 2.18 16.34 -14.53
C LEU A 72 1.83 16.21 -16.02
N GLN A 73 1.20 17.23 -16.60
CA GLN A 73 0.81 17.25 -18.02
C GLN A 73 2.01 17.37 -18.97
N GLU A 74 3.04 18.12 -18.59
CA GLU A 74 4.23 18.37 -19.42
C GLU A 74 5.33 17.31 -19.24
N MET A 75 5.26 16.52 -18.16
CA MET A 75 6.28 15.54 -17.81
C MET A 75 6.40 14.44 -18.89
N PRO A 76 7.60 14.11 -19.38
CA PRO A 76 7.80 12.95 -20.28
C PRO A 76 7.35 11.62 -19.65
N THR A 77 6.88 10.68 -20.45
CA THR A 77 6.35 9.39 -19.93
C THR A 77 7.38 8.58 -19.17
N ASP A 78 8.65 8.60 -19.58
CA ASP A 78 9.72 7.90 -18.85
C ASP A 78 9.99 8.53 -17.47
N ASP A 79 9.90 9.85 -17.35
CA ASP A 79 9.99 10.55 -16.07
C ASP A 79 8.75 10.28 -15.20
N LEU A 80 7.56 10.19 -15.80
CA LEU A 80 6.34 9.81 -15.06
C LEU A 80 6.41 8.38 -14.53
N ILE A 81 6.91 7.43 -15.33
CA ILE A 81 7.14 6.05 -14.88
C ILE A 81 8.07 6.04 -13.67
N GLN A 82 9.18 6.78 -13.73
CA GLN A 82 10.11 6.86 -12.60
C GLN A 82 9.47 7.55 -11.38
N SER A 83 8.63 8.56 -11.58
CA SER A 83 7.87 9.22 -10.52
C SER A 83 6.93 8.22 -9.81
N VAL A 84 6.23 7.39 -10.58
CA VAL A 84 5.36 6.33 -10.05
C VAL A 84 6.18 5.32 -9.23
N LEU A 85 7.30 4.82 -9.76
CA LEU A 85 8.18 3.89 -9.02
C LEU A 85 8.82 4.51 -7.77
N ASN A 86 8.97 5.83 -7.74
CA ASN A 86 9.47 6.58 -6.58
C ASN A 86 8.35 7.00 -5.62
N TYR A 87 7.08 6.71 -5.92
CA TYR A 87 5.95 7.12 -5.09
C TYR A 87 6.06 6.46 -3.70
N PRO A 88 6.12 7.24 -2.60
CA PRO A 88 6.37 6.69 -1.27
C PRO A 88 5.39 5.62 -0.80
N PHE A 89 4.13 5.66 -1.25
CA PHE A 89 3.11 4.68 -0.85
C PHE A 89 2.84 3.62 -1.92
N LEU A 90 3.73 3.42 -2.89
CA LEU A 90 3.56 2.33 -3.85
C LEU A 90 3.58 0.95 -3.17
N ILE A 91 4.30 0.83 -2.05
CA ILE A 91 4.31 -0.37 -1.20
C ILE A 91 2.92 -0.72 -0.63
N ASP A 92 1.98 0.23 -0.57
CA ASP A 92 0.61 -0.04 -0.10
C ASP A 92 -0.10 -1.08 -0.98
N ILE A 93 0.33 -1.32 -2.23
CA ILE A 93 -0.23 -2.38 -3.09
C ILE A 93 -0.20 -3.75 -2.38
N TYR A 94 0.83 -4.00 -1.57
CA TYR A 94 1.06 -5.28 -0.90
C TYR A 94 0.35 -5.41 0.47
N ALA A 95 -0.30 -4.33 0.92
CA ALA A 95 -1.02 -4.28 2.18
C ALA A 95 -2.48 -4.78 2.05
N TYR A 96 -2.94 -5.20 0.89
CA TYR A 96 -4.33 -5.66 0.70
C TYR A 96 -4.40 -7.18 0.48
N ASP A 97 -5.61 -7.72 0.43
CA ASP A 97 -5.84 -9.15 0.25
C ASP A 97 -5.42 -9.63 -1.15
N SER A 98 -5.46 -8.73 -2.14
CA SER A 98 -4.97 -8.96 -3.50
C SER A 98 -4.13 -7.78 -4.01
N LEU A 99 -3.25 -8.06 -5.00
CA LEU A 99 -2.46 -7.01 -5.64
C LEU A 99 -3.36 -6.06 -6.43
N GLN A 100 -4.42 -6.57 -7.05
CA GLN A 100 -5.37 -5.74 -7.79
C GLN A 100 -6.14 -4.77 -6.87
N GLN A 101 -6.56 -5.23 -5.68
CA GLN A 101 -7.20 -4.36 -4.69
C GLN A 101 -6.24 -3.25 -4.25
N GLY A 102 -5.00 -3.61 -3.89
CA GLY A 102 -4.00 -2.62 -3.48
C GLY A 102 -3.63 -1.66 -4.62
N PHE A 103 -3.52 -2.14 -5.85
CA PHE A 103 -3.32 -1.31 -7.04
C PHE A 103 -4.44 -0.29 -7.21
N ASN A 104 -5.69 -0.73 -7.07
CA ASN A 104 -6.85 0.17 -7.18
C ASN A 104 -6.80 1.27 -6.11
N VAL A 105 -6.47 0.95 -4.85
CA VAL A 105 -6.35 1.95 -3.79
C VAL A 105 -5.24 2.95 -4.08
N VAL A 106 -4.06 2.49 -4.53
CA VAL A 106 -2.96 3.40 -4.88
C VAL A 106 -3.33 4.25 -6.10
N LYS A 107 -4.00 3.67 -7.10
CA LYS A 107 -4.52 4.40 -8.27
C LYS A 107 -5.49 5.49 -7.86
N GLU A 108 -6.44 5.22 -6.97
CA GLU A 108 -7.41 6.20 -6.49
C GLU A 108 -6.75 7.36 -5.72
N GLY A 109 -5.70 7.07 -4.94
CA GLY A 109 -5.04 8.05 -4.08
C GLY A 109 -3.92 8.88 -4.73
N PHE A 110 -3.44 8.53 -5.93
CA PHE A 110 -2.24 9.16 -6.52
C PHE A 110 -2.40 9.56 -7.99
N ASN A 111 -2.36 10.87 -8.26
CA ASN A 111 -2.56 11.41 -9.60
C ASN A 111 -1.49 11.00 -10.64
N GLY A 112 -0.25 10.74 -10.23
CA GLY A 112 0.80 10.31 -11.15
C GLY A 112 0.52 8.95 -11.78
N LEU A 113 0.02 7.98 -10.99
CA LEU A 113 -0.39 6.68 -11.52
C LEU A 113 -1.63 6.80 -12.40
N GLN A 114 -2.61 7.62 -12.01
CA GLN A 114 -3.79 7.89 -12.83
C GLN A 114 -3.41 8.47 -14.20
N GLU A 115 -2.48 9.42 -14.23
CA GLU A 115 -2.01 10.02 -15.48
C GLU A 115 -1.24 9.02 -16.33
N LEU A 116 -0.35 8.22 -15.73
CA LEU A 116 0.41 7.21 -16.46
C LEU A 116 -0.51 6.24 -17.20
N LEU A 117 -1.58 5.79 -16.55
CA LEU A 117 -2.56 4.87 -17.14
C LEU A 117 -3.36 5.51 -18.28
N LYS A 118 -3.44 6.85 -18.37
CA LYS A 118 -4.15 7.54 -19.47
C LYS A 118 -3.29 7.65 -20.73
N ARG A 119 -1.95 7.75 -20.60
CA ARG A 119 -1.06 8.05 -21.73
C ARG A 119 -1.04 6.95 -22.78
N ASN A 120 -1.12 7.36 -24.05
CA ASN A 120 -1.14 6.44 -25.19
C ASN A 120 0.20 5.70 -25.38
N ASP A 121 1.33 6.34 -25.06
CA ASP A 121 2.67 5.75 -25.18
C ASP A 121 3.13 4.97 -23.94
N ALA A 122 2.32 4.95 -22.86
CA ALA A 122 2.69 4.34 -21.58
C ALA A 122 3.09 2.87 -21.71
N GLY A 123 2.32 2.08 -22.47
CA GLY A 123 2.60 0.64 -22.63
C GLY A 123 3.99 0.38 -23.23
N ALA A 124 4.34 1.03 -24.33
CA ALA A 124 5.65 0.88 -24.96
C ALA A 124 6.80 1.34 -24.06
N ARG A 125 6.62 2.45 -23.35
CA ARG A 125 7.61 3.01 -22.40
C ARG A 125 7.81 2.11 -21.19
N LEU A 126 6.73 1.57 -20.63
CA LEU A 126 6.78 0.60 -19.53
C LEU A 126 7.46 -0.71 -19.93
N ILE A 127 7.18 -1.24 -21.13
CA ILE A 127 7.86 -2.43 -21.66
C ILE A 127 9.37 -2.18 -21.77
N ASN A 128 9.77 -1.01 -22.27
CA ASN A 128 11.17 -0.64 -22.36
C ASN A 128 11.83 -0.59 -20.97
N LYS A 129 11.20 0.08 -20.00
CA LYS A 129 11.68 0.14 -18.61
C LYS A 129 11.78 -1.26 -17.99
N TYR A 130 10.79 -2.12 -18.20
CA TYR A 130 10.74 -3.48 -17.69
C TYR A 130 11.86 -4.36 -18.23
N ASN A 131 12.07 -4.36 -19.56
CA ASN A 131 13.14 -5.13 -20.20
C ASN A 131 14.53 -4.70 -19.73
N ASN A 132 14.73 -3.41 -19.44
CA ASN A 132 15.98 -2.85 -18.93
C ASN A 132 16.15 -3.00 -17.40
N THR A 133 15.13 -3.47 -16.68
CA THR A 133 15.21 -3.71 -15.24
C THR A 133 15.75 -5.12 -14.98
N LYS A 134 16.86 -5.20 -14.24
CA LYS A 134 17.54 -6.46 -13.93
C LYS A 134 16.82 -7.21 -12.81
N VAL A 135 16.82 -8.54 -12.88
CA VAL A 135 16.48 -9.40 -11.75
C VAL A 135 17.59 -9.26 -10.70
N ILE A 136 17.20 -9.19 -9.43
CA ILE A 136 18.14 -9.09 -8.31
C ILE A 136 18.69 -10.48 -8.04
N ASP A 137 19.99 -10.64 -8.21
CA ASP A 137 20.73 -11.87 -7.90
C ASP A 137 21.44 -11.80 -6.54
N ASP A 138 21.59 -10.60 -5.98
CA ASP A 138 22.21 -10.32 -4.70
C ASP A 138 21.53 -9.14 -4.00
N VAL A 139 20.78 -9.46 -2.94
CA VAL A 139 20.01 -8.47 -2.17
C VAL A 139 20.89 -7.45 -1.45
N THR A 140 22.16 -7.77 -1.18
CA THR A 140 23.08 -6.85 -0.49
C THR A 140 23.51 -5.67 -1.35
N LYS A 141 23.33 -5.78 -2.68
CA LYS A 141 23.69 -4.76 -3.66
C LYS A 141 22.53 -3.84 -4.03
N VAL A 142 21.34 -4.06 -3.45
CA VAL A 142 20.12 -3.35 -3.84
C VAL A 142 19.52 -2.62 -2.66
N ASN A 143 19.14 -1.36 -2.86
CA ASN A 143 18.36 -0.63 -1.88
C ASN A 143 16.98 -1.29 -1.72
N HIS A 144 16.58 -1.59 -0.48
CA HIS A 144 15.27 -2.20 -0.19
C HIS A 144 14.09 -1.47 -0.84
N ASN A 145 14.16 -0.14 -1.01
CA ASN A 145 13.13 0.67 -1.68
C ASN A 145 12.96 0.35 -3.18
N ARG A 146 13.95 -0.33 -3.80
CA ARG A 146 13.94 -0.71 -5.22
C ARG A 146 13.66 -2.20 -5.42
N PHE A 147 13.58 -2.98 -4.33
CA PHE A 147 13.38 -4.43 -4.39
C PHE A 147 12.13 -4.83 -5.19
N PHE A 148 11.02 -4.13 -4.97
CA PHE A 148 9.75 -4.40 -5.64
C PHE A 148 9.60 -3.71 -7.01
N ASP A 149 10.58 -2.97 -7.53
CA ASP A 149 10.46 -2.25 -8.81
C ASP A 149 9.96 -3.15 -9.94
N LEU A 150 10.57 -4.34 -10.09
CA LEU A 150 10.24 -5.26 -11.16
C LEU A 150 8.82 -5.80 -11.01
N SER A 151 8.39 -6.11 -9.77
CA SER A 151 7.02 -6.51 -9.47
C SER A 151 6.01 -5.37 -9.64
N ASN A 152 6.37 -4.14 -9.29
CA ASN A 152 5.53 -2.96 -9.51
C ASN A 152 5.31 -2.71 -11.00
N LEU A 153 6.36 -2.85 -11.82
CA LEU A 153 6.24 -2.79 -13.28
C LEU A 153 5.33 -3.89 -13.82
N GLU A 154 5.47 -5.13 -13.33
CA GLU A 154 4.58 -6.26 -13.69
C GLU A 154 3.12 -5.97 -13.34
N ILE A 155 2.86 -5.41 -12.15
CA ILE A 155 1.51 -5.04 -11.72
C ILE A 155 0.91 -3.99 -12.67
N ILE A 156 1.65 -2.92 -12.98
CA ILE A 156 1.18 -1.84 -13.86
C ILE A 156 0.98 -2.32 -15.30
N LEU A 157 1.92 -3.12 -15.84
CA LEU A 157 1.84 -3.67 -17.20
C LEU A 157 0.70 -4.67 -17.37
N SER A 158 0.29 -5.36 -16.29
CA SER A 158 -0.82 -6.30 -16.29
C SER A 158 -2.22 -5.66 -16.25
N GLN A 159 -2.31 -4.33 -16.17
CA GLN A 159 -3.59 -3.63 -16.12
C GLN A 159 -4.24 -3.50 -17.50
N ASN A 160 -5.56 -3.65 -17.55
CA ASN A 160 -6.32 -3.53 -18.80
C ASN A 160 -6.14 -2.16 -19.45
N GLU A 161 -6.03 -1.08 -18.66
CA GLU A 161 -5.75 0.27 -19.14
C GLU A 161 -4.44 0.36 -19.95
N ILE A 162 -3.46 -0.50 -19.67
CA ILE A 162 -2.19 -0.58 -20.41
C ILE A 162 -2.30 -1.60 -21.55
N LYS A 163 -2.74 -2.84 -21.27
CA LYS A 163 -2.79 -3.93 -22.26
C LYS A 163 -3.67 -3.59 -23.46
N ASN A 164 -4.77 -2.88 -23.26
CA ASN A 164 -5.69 -2.48 -24.33
C ASN A 164 -5.10 -1.41 -25.27
N LYS A 165 -4.00 -0.74 -24.88
CA LYS A 165 -3.28 0.23 -25.72
C LYS A 165 -2.16 -0.40 -26.54
N LEU A 166 -1.79 -1.65 -26.23
CA LEU A 166 -0.74 -2.37 -26.94
C LEU A 166 -1.31 -3.06 -28.18
N SER A 167 -0.49 -3.15 -29.23
CA SER A 167 -0.81 -4.01 -30.36
C SER A 167 -0.85 -5.49 -29.94
N LYS A 168 -1.45 -6.35 -30.76
CA LYS A 168 -1.40 -7.80 -30.50
C LYS A 168 0.03 -8.31 -30.41
N GLU A 169 0.90 -7.84 -31.31
CA GLU A 169 2.32 -8.21 -31.34
C GLU A 169 3.05 -7.74 -30.07
N ASP A 170 2.79 -6.53 -29.59
CA ASP A 170 3.41 -6.00 -28.37
C ASP A 170 2.91 -6.74 -27.12
N ASN A 171 1.63 -7.11 -27.09
CA ASN A 171 1.11 -7.98 -26.03
C ASN A 171 1.81 -9.35 -26.03
N GLU A 172 2.01 -9.98 -27.19
CA GLU A 172 2.74 -11.26 -27.29
C GLU A 172 4.20 -11.13 -26.84
N LYS A 173 4.86 -10.01 -27.16
CA LYS A 173 6.23 -9.71 -26.67
C LYS A 173 6.25 -9.49 -25.16
N LEU A 174 5.24 -8.81 -24.61
CA LEU A 174 5.12 -8.57 -23.17
C LEU A 174 4.92 -9.89 -22.39
N GLU A 175 4.05 -10.79 -22.86
CA GLU A 175 3.84 -12.09 -22.21
C GLU A 175 5.13 -12.93 -22.21
N LYS A 176 5.91 -12.90 -23.30
CA LYS A 176 7.25 -13.53 -23.35
C LYS A 176 8.23 -12.87 -22.37
N ALA A 177 8.18 -11.55 -22.23
CA ALA A 177 9.03 -10.83 -21.28
C ALA A 177 8.69 -11.23 -19.83
N PHE A 178 7.40 -11.36 -19.49
CA PHE A 178 6.95 -11.87 -18.19
C PHE A 178 7.45 -13.29 -17.91
N GLU A 179 7.33 -14.19 -18.89
CA GLU A 179 7.84 -15.57 -18.77
C GLU A 179 9.35 -15.61 -18.54
N ASN A 180 10.12 -14.85 -19.33
CA ASN A 180 11.57 -14.77 -19.17
C ASN A 180 11.97 -14.26 -17.78
N LYS A 181 11.32 -13.21 -17.28
CA LYS A 181 11.60 -12.67 -15.94
C LYS A 181 11.14 -13.60 -14.83
N TYR A 182 10.04 -14.32 -15.01
CA TYR A 182 9.64 -15.40 -14.09
C TYR A 182 10.76 -16.45 -14.00
N LEU A 183 11.24 -16.97 -15.13
CA LEU A 183 12.29 -17.99 -15.19
C LEU A 183 13.65 -17.47 -14.67
N GLU A 184 13.96 -16.18 -14.87
CA GLU A 184 15.14 -15.55 -14.26
C GLU A 184 15.01 -15.46 -12.74
N LYS A 185 13.87 -15.00 -12.20
CA LYS A 185 13.63 -14.92 -10.75
C LYS A 185 13.62 -16.31 -10.09
N ASP A 186 13.11 -17.33 -10.78
CA ASP A 186 13.02 -18.71 -10.27
C ASP A 186 14.40 -19.33 -9.96
N LYS A 187 15.47 -18.83 -10.59
CA LYS A 187 16.86 -19.22 -10.29
C LYS A 187 17.33 -18.77 -8.90
N TYR A 188 16.62 -17.85 -8.25
CA TYR A 188 16.98 -17.28 -6.95
C TYR A 188 15.87 -17.49 -5.90
N PRO A 189 15.56 -18.76 -5.51
CA PRO A 189 14.45 -19.07 -4.61
C PRO A 189 14.58 -18.51 -3.19
N ASN A 190 15.79 -18.13 -2.77
CA ASN A 190 16.02 -17.44 -1.49
C ASN A 190 15.68 -15.94 -1.55
N ILE A 191 15.58 -15.37 -2.76
CA ILE A 191 15.24 -13.97 -3.01
C ILE A 191 13.76 -13.86 -3.40
N TYR A 192 13.32 -14.70 -4.32
CA TYR A 192 11.99 -14.64 -4.90
C TYR A 192 11.20 -15.93 -4.65
N ASN A 193 10.00 -15.79 -4.10
CA ASN A 193 9.03 -16.87 -4.09
C ASN A 193 7.65 -16.35 -4.48
N LEU A 194 7.06 -15.45 -3.70
CA LEU A 194 5.75 -14.91 -4.01
C LEU A 194 5.79 -13.93 -5.20
N THR A 195 6.88 -13.17 -5.34
CA THR A 195 7.04 -12.12 -6.36
C THR A 195 7.62 -12.60 -7.69
N LYS A 196 8.00 -13.88 -7.80
CA LYS A 196 8.39 -14.45 -9.10
C LYS A 196 7.23 -14.55 -10.08
N SER A 197 6.01 -14.76 -9.57
CA SER A 197 4.79 -14.95 -10.33
C SER A 197 3.86 -13.72 -10.38
N THR A 198 4.34 -12.53 -10.01
CA THR A 198 3.50 -11.32 -9.86
C THR A 198 2.61 -11.04 -11.08
N ALA A 199 3.15 -11.05 -12.31
CA ALA A 199 2.35 -10.79 -13.51
C ALA A 199 1.19 -11.79 -13.68
N TYR A 200 1.46 -13.08 -13.46
CA TYR A 200 0.45 -14.15 -13.54
C TYR A 200 -0.57 -14.07 -12.41
N ARG A 201 -0.15 -13.65 -11.20
CA ARG A 201 -1.07 -13.42 -10.08
C ARG A 201 -2.06 -12.31 -10.39
N VAL A 202 -1.58 -11.16 -10.88
CA VAL A 202 -2.46 -10.04 -11.27
C VAL A 202 -3.39 -10.44 -12.40
N LYS A 203 -2.90 -11.18 -13.40
CA LYS A 203 -3.73 -11.73 -14.48
C LYS A 203 -4.84 -12.63 -13.92
N ALA A 204 -4.49 -13.56 -13.03
CA ALA A 204 -5.45 -14.44 -12.38
C ALA A 204 -6.49 -13.65 -11.55
N GLU A 205 -6.07 -12.61 -10.82
CA GLU A 205 -6.94 -11.72 -10.05
C GLU A 205 -7.89 -10.90 -10.96
N ASN A 206 -7.44 -10.51 -12.16
CA ASN A 206 -8.25 -9.77 -13.14
C ASN A 206 -9.22 -10.65 -13.94
N GLU A 207 -8.84 -11.89 -14.25
CA GLU A 207 -9.68 -12.85 -14.97
C GLU A 207 -10.74 -13.50 -14.07
N SER A 208 -10.50 -13.55 -12.75
CA SER A 208 -11.42 -14.16 -11.79
C SER A 208 -12.53 -13.20 -11.37
N SER A 209 -13.55 -13.06 -12.23
CA SER A 209 -14.93 -13.09 -11.72
C SER A 209 -15.22 -14.52 -11.23
N LEU A 210 -14.79 -14.84 -10.01
CA LEU A 210 -14.94 -16.14 -9.30
C LEU A 210 -14.09 -17.31 -9.84
N ALA A 211 -13.59 -18.11 -8.89
CA ALA A 211 -12.99 -19.44 -9.01
C ALA A 211 -11.56 -19.55 -9.57
N ASN A 212 -10.56 -19.23 -8.74
CA ASN A 212 -9.37 -20.09 -8.69
C ASN A 212 -9.54 -21.09 -7.55
N VAL A 213 -10.00 -22.29 -7.93
CA VAL A 213 -9.93 -23.52 -7.13
C VAL A 213 -8.46 -23.91 -7.02
N SER A 214 -7.69 -23.14 -6.25
CA SER A 214 -6.72 -23.80 -5.40
C SER A 214 -7.55 -24.44 -4.29
N ILE A 215 -7.33 -25.72 -4.01
CA ILE A 215 -7.92 -26.34 -2.80
C ILE A 215 -7.19 -25.71 -1.62
N GLN A 216 -7.53 -24.46 -1.32
CA GLN A 216 -7.17 -23.83 -0.08
C GLN A 216 -7.90 -24.64 0.98
N SER A 217 -7.13 -25.34 1.80
CA SER A 217 -7.70 -26.11 2.90
C SER A 217 -8.44 -25.12 3.79
N SER A 218 -9.76 -25.21 3.80
CA SER A 218 -10.62 -24.40 4.66
C SER A 218 -10.98 -25.18 5.91
N THR A 219 -11.07 -24.49 7.03
CA THR A 219 -11.57 -25.04 8.29
C THR A 219 -12.39 -23.97 9.01
N TYR A 220 -12.79 -24.26 10.26
CA TYR A 220 -13.51 -23.32 11.10
C TYR A 220 -12.72 -22.99 12.35
N VAL A 221 -12.80 -21.72 12.73
CA VAL A 221 -12.54 -21.26 14.10
C VAL A 221 -13.87 -20.86 14.73
N TYR A 222 -13.90 -20.68 16.05
CA TYR A 222 -15.14 -20.40 16.75
C TYR A 222 -15.06 -19.07 17.50
N THR A 223 -16.16 -18.33 17.46
CA THR A 223 -16.35 -17.16 18.31
C THR A 223 -16.46 -17.58 19.78
N PRO A 224 -16.30 -16.65 20.75
CA PRO A 224 -16.60 -16.90 22.16
C PRO A 224 -17.99 -17.51 22.46
N LYS A 225 -19.00 -17.24 21.61
CA LYS A 225 -20.35 -17.81 21.73
C LYS A 225 -20.54 -19.11 20.94
N GLY A 226 -19.50 -19.60 20.26
CA GLY A 226 -19.51 -20.89 19.57
C GLY A 226 -19.98 -20.83 18.11
N SER A 227 -20.16 -19.64 17.53
CA SER A 227 -20.47 -19.52 16.10
C SER A 227 -19.24 -19.91 15.28
N ALA A 228 -19.41 -20.75 14.26
CA ALA A 228 -18.35 -21.18 13.37
C ALA A 228 -18.02 -20.09 12.34
N VAL A 229 -16.75 -19.71 12.25
CA VAL A 229 -16.22 -18.72 11.29
C VAL A 229 -15.28 -19.45 10.34
N SER A 230 -15.59 -19.39 9.04
CA SER A 230 -14.77 -20.03 8.00
C SER A 230 -13.42 -19.33 7.86
N VAL A 231 -12.36 -20.11 7.81
CA VAL A 231 -10.99 -19.64 7.60
C VAL A 231 -10.27 -20.50 6.58
N ILE A 232 -9.34 -19.89 5.87
CA ILE A 232 -8.40 -20.56 4.96
C ILE A 232 -7.10 -20.83 5.72
N ILE A 233 -6.53 -22.02 5.56
CA ILE A 233 -5.16 -22.31 6.01
C ILE A 233 -4.20 -21.77 4.95
N SER A 234 -3.44 -20.73 5.31
CA SER A 234 -2.52 -20.06 4.39
C SER A 234 -1.07 -20.42 4.74
N PRO A 235 -0.30 -21.04 3.82
CA PRO A 235 1.12 -21.31 4.04
C PRO A 235 1.95 -20.03 3.94
N GLU A 236 3.19 -20.10 4.45
CA GLU A 236 4.18 -19.06 4.18
C GLU A 236 4.68 -19.19 2.74
N THR A 237 4.70 -18.06 2.04
CA THR A 237 5.12 -17.95 0.64
C THR A 237 6.12 -16.84 0.43
N LEU A 238 6.42 -16.02 1.45
CA LEU A 238 7.43 -14.98 1.37
C LEU A 238 8.82 -15.51 1.74
N THR A 239 9.82 -15.12 0.97
CA THR A 239 11.25 -15.28 1.33
C THR A 239 11.66 -14.25 2.38
N ASP A 240 12.78 -14.48 3.07
CA ASP A 240 13.33 -13.50 4.02
C ASP A 240 13.72 -12.17 3.34
N ALA A 241 14.10 -12.22 2.06
CA ALA A 241 14.39 -11.04 1.25
C ALA A 241 13.12 -10.20 0.96
N GLU A 242 12.01 -10.86 0.60
CA GLU A 242 10.71 -10.20 0.40
C GLU A 242 10.22 -9.61 1.72
N LYS A 243 10.39 -10.34 2.82
CA LYS A 243 9.97 -9.92 4.15
C LYS A 243 10.71 -8.68 4.64
N SER A 244 12.04 -8.75 4.66
CA SER A 244 12.90 -7.63 5.09
C SER A 244 12.69 -6.38 4.23
N SER A 245 12.55 -6.55 2.91
CA SER A 245 12.29 -5.42 2.01
C SER A 245 10.91 -4.81 2.21
N SER A 246 9.88 -5.63 2.46
CA SER A 246 8.54 -5.14 2.81
C SER A 246 8.54 -4.35 4.11
N ASP A 247 9.20 -4.87 5.14
CA ASP A 247 9.30 -4.20 6.45
C ASP A 247 10.05 -2.86 6.33
N ALA A 248 11.18 -2.83 5.62
CA ALA A 248 11.97 -1.63 5.41
C ALA A 248 11.18 -0.54 4.65
N GLN A 249 10.47 -0.91 3.58
CA GLN A 249 9.66 0.04 2.83
C GLN A 249 8.49 0.57 3.66
N MET A 250 7.79 -0.29 4.42
CA MET A 250 6.70 0.15 5.29
C MET A 250 7.18 1.11 6.38
N GLN A 251 8.33 0.85 7.02
CA GLN A 251 8.91 1.75 8.02
C GLN A 251 9.31 3.10 7.43
N SER A 252 9.85 3.10 6.20
CA SER A 252 10.21 4.32 5.48
C SER A 252 8.95 5.17 5.20
N SER A 253 7.91 4.55 4.63
CA SER A 253 6.70 5.25 4.21
C SER A 253 5.84 5.72 5.38
N TYR A 254 5.87 5.01 6.51
CA TYR A 254 5.04 5.29 7.69
C TYR A 254 5.88 5.62 8.93
N PRO A 255 6.21 6.90 9.16
CA PRO A 255 6.88 7.33 10.39
C PRO A 255 6.12 6.93 11.65
N GLY A 256 6.87 6.46 12.64
CA GLY A 256 6.35 6.13 13.98
C GLY A 256 5.67 4.77 14.09
N ILE A 257 5.68 3.94 13.04
CA ILE A 257 5.27 2.54 13.18
C ILE A 257 6.38 1.71 13.84
N ILE A 258 6.00 0.59 14.44
CA ILE A 258 6.93 -0.42 14.93
C ILE A 258 6.55 -1.76 14.30
N VAL A 259 7.49 -2.41 13.62
CA VAL A 259 7.32 -3.77 13.11
C VAL A 259 7.41 -4.73 14.31
N MET A 260 6.26 -5.24 14.74
CA MET A 260 6.14 -6.17 15.86
C MET A 260 6.50 -7.59 15.44
N ARG A 261 6.17 -7.96 14.20
CA ARG A 261 6.59 -9.21 13.53
C ARG A 261 6.76 -8.90 12.05
N THR A 262 7.74 -9.57 11.45
CA THR A 262 8.04 -9.43 10.02
C THR A 262 6.85 -9.84 9.14
N ALA A 263 6.88 -9.41 7.89
CA ALA A 263 5.92 -9.79 6.86
C ALA A 263 5.72 -11.32 6.76
N THR A 264 4.49 -11.72 6.42
CA THR A 264 4.11 -13.13 6.27
C THR A 264 2.82 -13.25 5.48
N SER A 265 2.66 -14.33 4.71
CA SER A 265 1.40 -14.65 4.01
C SER A 265 0.45 -15.54 4.82
N THR A 266 0.76 -15.85 6.08
CA THR A 266 0.07 -16.92 6.84
C THR A 266 -1.25 -16.52 7.50
N TYR A 267 -1.44 -15.25 7.85
CA TYR A 267 -2.66 -14.75 8.49
C TYR A 267 -2.89 -13.28 8.12
N ASN A 268 -4.13 -12.82 8.30
CA ASN A 268 -4.55 -11.44 8.03
C ASN A 268 -4.98 -10.69 9.31
N CYS A 269 -5.39 -9.44 9.13
CA CYS A 269 -5.76 -8.52 10.21
C CYS A 269 -6.96 -9.02 11.02
N HIS A 270 -7.96 -9.61 10.36
CA HIS A 270 -9.15 -10.16 11.00
C HIS A 270 -8.81 -11.35 11.89
N SER A 271 -8.05 -12.32 11.37
CA SER A 271 -7.62 -13.49 12.15
C SER A 271 -6.78 -13.08 13.36
N TYR A 272 -5.86 -12.11 13.21
CA TYR A 272 -5.08 -11.59 14.32
C TYR A 272 -5.93 -10.93 15.40
N ALA A 273 -6.85 -10.05 15.00
CA ALA A 273 -7.62 -9.25 15.94
C ALA A 273 -8.67 -10.10 16.69
N TRP A 274 -9.40 -10.94 15.96
CA TRP A 274 -10.60 -11.60 16.46
C TRP A 274 -10.36 -13.02 16.94
N TYR A 275 -9.38 -13.72 16.36
CA TYR A 275 -9.13 -15.14 16.65
C TYR A 275 -7.85 -15.37 17.47
N SER A 276 -6.67 -15.12 16.92
CA SER A 276 -5.40 -15.53 17.55
C SER A 276 -4.24 -14.58 17.28
N THR A 277 -3.61 -14.14 18.36
CA THR A 277 -2.36 -13.36 18.32
C THR A 277 -1.12 -14.25 18.36
N SER A 278 -1.27 -15.59 18.33
CA SER A 278 -0.14 -16.53 18.35
C SER A 278 0.82 -16.28 17.18
N THR A 279 2.11 -16.55 17.38
CA THR A 279 3.12 -16.59 16.30
C THR A 279 2.93 -17.78 15.35
N SER A 280 2.16 -18.79 15.76
CA SER A 280 1.80 -19.96 14.96
C SER A 280 0.46 -19.84 14.24
N ASN A 281 -0.18 -18.66 14.22
CA ASN A 281 -1.45 -18.47 13.52
C ASN A 281 -1.24 -18.59 12.00
N THR A 282 -1.93 -19.55 11.37
CA THR A 282 -1.89 -19.80 9.92
C THR A 282 -3.27 -19.65 9.27
N TYR A 283 -4.20 -19.00 9.96
CA TYR A 283 -5.56 -18.84 9.48
C TYR A 283 -5.78 -17.46 8.87
N TRP A 284 -6.30 -17.45 7.66
CA TRP A 284 -6.77 -16.28 6.95
C TRP A 284 -8.29 -16.19 7.08
N MET A 285 -8.79 -15.07 7.61
CA MET A 285 -10.21 -14.87 7.91
C MET A 285 -10.79 -13.78 7.01
N ASN A 286 -11.59 -14.16 6.03
CA ASN A 286 -12.20 -13.19 5.10
C ASN A 286 -13.32 -12.38 5.76
N ASP A 287 -14.12 -13.00 6.63
CA ASP A 287 -15.26 -12.33 7.27
C ASP A 287 -15.24 -12.52 8.80
N PRO A 288 -14.94 -11.45 9.58
CA PRO A 288 -15.01 -11.49 11.03
C PRO A 288 -16.41 -11.15 11.59
N SER A 289 -17.44 -10.95 10.74
CA SER A 289 -18.73 -10.38 11.14
C SER A 289 -19.39 -11.08 12.32
N LEU A 290 -19.31 -12.42 12.38
CA LEU A 290 -19.88 -13.21 13.46
C LEU A 290 -19.32 -12.87 14.84
N TYR A 291 -18.05 -12.46 14.96
CA TYR A 291 -17.51 -11.99 16.24
C TYR A 291 -18.23 -10.72 16.74
N MET A 292 -18.73 -9.89 15.82
CA MET A 292 -19.39 -8.63 16.13
C MET A 292 -20.91 -8.77 16.26
N SER A 293 -21.53 -9.78 15.64
CA SER A 293 -22.98 -9.90 15.52
C SER A 293 -23.61 -10.98 16.40
N ASP A 294 -22.86 -12.00 16.84
CA ASP A 294 -23.41 -13.12 17.63
C ASP A 294 -23.47 -12.87 19.15
N GLY A 295 -23.08 -11.67 19.58
CA GLY A 295 -22.99 -11.29 21.00
C GLY A 295 -21.69 -11.69 21.69
N SER A 296 -20.68 -12.17 20.95
CA SER A 296 -19.32 -12.42 21.48
C SER A 296 -18.58 -11.13 21.85
N TYR A 297 -18.84 -10.05 21.14
CA TYR A 297 -18.31 -8.72 21.43
C TYR A 297 -19.43 -7.66 21.36
N THR A 298 -19.36 -6.68 22.25
CA THR A 298 -20.27 -5.53 22.31
C THR A 298 -19.61 -4.32 21.69
N LYS A 299 -20.32 -3.65 20.78
CA LYS A 299 -19.85 -2.39 20.18
C LYS A 299 -19.84 -1.27 21.23
N ARG A 300 -18.74 -0.52 21.32
CA ARG A 300 -18.69 0.72 22.11
C ARG A 300 -19.53 1.81 21.46
N THR A 301 -20.21 2.57 22.31
CA THR A 301 -20.96 3.77 21.91
C THR A 301 -20.11 5.03 21.89
N SER A 302 -19.00 5.06 22.64
CA SER A 302 -18.04 6.16 22.63
C SER A 302 -16.64 5.70 23.10
N GLY A 303 -15.62 6.38 22.60
CA GLY A 303 -14.22 6.16 22.97
C GLY A 303 -13.68 4.76 22.64
N TYR A 304 -12.57 4.43 23.28
CA TYR A 304 -11.91 3.13 23.21
C TYR A 304 -11.27 2.81 24.56
N SER A 305 -10.84 1.57 24.75
CA SER A 305 -10.00 1.12 25.84
C SER A 305 -8.95 0.15 25.34
N ILE A 306 -7.83 0.06 26.06
CA ILE A 306 -6.80 -0.94 25.77
C ILE A 306 -7.43 -2.34 25.85
N GLY A 307 -7.17 -3.18 24.85
CA GLY A 307 -7.73 -4.51 24.67
C GLY A 307 -8.94 -4.57 23.72
N ASP A 308 -9.56 -3.43 23.40
CA ASP A 308 -10.65 -3.39 22.43
C ASP A 308 -10.20 -3.87 21.04
N LYS A 309 -11.14 -4.45 20.30
CA LYS A 309 -11.00 -4.72 18.87
C LYS A 309 -11.46 -3.49 18.10
N ILE A 310 -10.65 -3.05 17.16
CA ILE A 310 -11.01 -1.99 16.22
C ILE A 310 -11.38 -2.60 14.87
N TYR A 311 -12.40 -2.03 14.22
CA TYR A 311 -12.83 -2.39 12.88
C TYR A 311 -13.02 -1.15 12.00
N TYR A 312 -12.44 -1.18 10.80
CA TYR A 312 -12.51 -0.14 9.78
C TYR A 312 -13.60 -0.55 8.79
N PRO A 313 -14.78 0.09 8.77
CA PRO A 313 -15.93 -0.38 8.02
C PRO A 313 -15.99 0.19 6.60
N VAL A 314 -14.85 0.22 5.90
CA VAL A 314 -14.76 0.74 4.53
C VAL A 314 -14.77 -0.43 3.57
N SER A 315 -15.75 -0.49 2.67
CA SER A 315 -15.83 -1.56 1.68
C SER A 315 -14.60 -1.58 0.78
N GLY A 316 -13.94 -2.73 0.66
CA GLY A 316 -12.69 -2.88 -0.10
C GLY A 316 -11.46 -2.31 0.61
N SER A 317 -11.58 -1.89 1.87
CA SER A 317 -10.48 -1.47 2.74
C SER A 317 -10.80 -1.81 4.20
N GLU A 318 -11.55 -2.90 4.40
CA GLU A 318 -11.85 -3.42 5.72
C GLU A 318 -10.56 -3.77 6.44
N HIS A 319 -10.49 -3.42 7.72
CA HIS A 319 -9.30 -3.65 8.52
C HIS A 319 -9.67 -3.94 9.97
N SER A 320 -8.83 -4.71 10.66
CA SER A 320 -9.00 -5.00 12.08
C SER A 320 -7.71 -4.96 12.85
N GLY A 321 -7.80 -4.60 14.11
CA GLY A 321 -6.66 -4.56 15.02
C GLY A 321 -7.08 -4.65 16.47
N ILE A 322 -6.08 -4.56 17.34
CA ILE A 322 -6.29 -4.53 18.79
C ILE A 322 -5.74 -3.20 19.30
N VAL A 323 -6.52 -2.47 20.09
CA VAL A 323 -6.04 -1.28 20.80
C VAL A 323 -5.03 -1.73 21.85
N THR A 324 -3.79 -1.30 21.70
CA THR A 324 -2.70 -1.71 22.59
C THR A 324 -2.27 -0.60 23.53
N GLU A 325 -2.34 0.66 23.09
CA GLU A 325 -1.89 1.80 23.89
C GLU A 325 -2.70 3.07 23.57
N ASN A 326 -2.80 3.96 24.56
CA ASN A 326 -3.31 5.31 24.34
C ASN A 326 -2.32 6.12 23.50
N ASN A 327 -2.83 6.97 22.60
CA ASN A 327 -1.99 7.88 21.86
C ASN A 327 -1.90 9.23 22.59
N PRO A 328 -0.71 9.65 23.09
CA PRO A 328 -0.58 10.91 23.82
C PRO A 328 -0.88 12.14 22.95
N ASN A 329 -0.78 11.99 21.62
CA ASN A 329 -1.02 13.05 20.65
C ASN A 329 -2.43 13.02 20.05
N SER A 330 -3.28 12.05 20.44
CA SER A 330 -4.65 11.96 19.94
C SER A 330 -5.58 11.18 20.87
N THR A 331 -6.68 11.83 21.28
CA THR A 331 -7.77 11.17 22.01
C THR A 331 -8.70 10.35 21.11
N THR A 332 -8.58 10.49 19.77
CA THR A 332 -9.43 9.81 18.78
C THR A 332 -8.72 8.61 18.16
N TYR A 333 -7.42 8.68 17.96
CA TYR A 333 -6.65 7.67 17.22
C TYR A 333 -5.65 6.96 18.12
N PRO A 334 -6.03 5.86 18.82
CA PRO A 334 -5.12 5.10 19.66
C PRO A 334 -3.97 4.48 18.85
N TYR A 335 -2.96 4.00 19.56
CA TYR A 335 -2.06 3.00 18.99
C TYR A 335 -2.73 1.63 18.99
N ILE A 336 -2.69 0.98 17.84
CA ILE A 336 -3.21 -0.35 17.63
C ILE A 336 -2.11 -1.26 17.11
N THR A 337 -2.24 -2.55 17.38
CA THR A 337 -1.47 -3.59 16.70
C THR A 337 -2.35 -4.30 15.69
N SER A 338 -1.91 -4.35 14.43
CA SER A 338 -2.65 -5.00 13.35
C SER A 338 -1.73 -5.53 12.25
N LYS A 339 -2.20 -6.53 11.50
CA LYS A 339 -1.47 -7.12 10.37
C LYS A 339 -1.78 -6.33 9.10
N TRP A 340 -0.78 -6.02 8.29
CA TRP A 340 -1.01 -5.26 7.04
C TRP A 340 -0.86 -6.15 5.81
N GLY A 341 -1.95 -6.69 5.26
CA GLY A 341 -1.94 -7.54 4.06
C GLY A 341 -0.88 -8.64 4.12
N SER A 342 0.02 -8.69 3.14
CA SER A 342 1.20 -9.57 3.15
C SER A 342 2.39 -9.03 3.94
N CYS A 343 2.40 -7.74 4.27
CA CYS A 343 3.43 -7.03 5.04
C CYS A 343 3.40 -7.39 6.53
N GLY A 344 4.22 -6.73 7.36
CA GLY A 344 4.37 -7.06 8.78
C GLY A 344 3.14 -6.89 9.67
N LEU A 345 3.27 -7.39 10.90
CA LEU A 345 2.42 -7.02 12.03
C LEU A 345 2.95 -5.72 12.62
N MET A 346 2.15 -4.66 12.59
CA MET A 346 2.59 -3.31 12.92
C MET A 346 1.88 -2.79 14.16
N ARG A 347 2.62 -2.13 15.06
CA ARG A 347 2.06 -1.15 16.00
C ARG A 347 2.06 0.21 15.30
N HIS A 348 0.91 0.87 15.24
CA HIS A 348 0.75 2.15 14.56
C HIS A 348 -0.43 2.93 15.13
N ALA A 349 -0.46 4.25 14.94
CA ALA A 349 -1.65 5.05 15.25
C ALA A 349 -2.79 4.65 14.29
N ALA A 350 -4.04 4.63 14.78
CA ALA A 350 -5.19 4.14 13.99
C ALA A 350 -5.42 4.91 12.66
N ASN A 351 -4.93 6.15 12.55
CA ASN A 351 -4.99 6.97 11.33
C ASN A 351 -3.70 6.97 10.48
N ASN A 352 -2.69 6.18 10.87
CA ASN A 352 -1.40 6.08 10.21
C ASN A 352 -1.18 4.64 9.69
N CYS A 353 -2.05 4.23 8.77
CA CYS A 353 -2.00 2.92 8.10
C CYS A 353 -2.61 3.00 6.69
N PRO A 354 -2.33 2.02 5.80
CA PRO A 354 -2.83 2.00 4.42
C PRO A 354 -4.36 2.14 4.31
N TYR A 355 -5.09 1.55 5.27
CA TYR A 355 -6.55 1.44 5.26
C TYR A 355 -7.30 2.69 5.73
N PHE A 356 -6.59 3.71 6.22
CA PHE A 356 -7.22 4.94 6.69
C PHE A 356 -7.37 5.95 5.54
N ILE A 357 -8.61 6.28 5.17
CA ILE A 357 -8.95 7.08 3.97
C ILE A 357 -9.72 8.38 4.27
N GLY A 358 -9.42 9.09 5.35
CA GLY A 358 -10.17 10.28 5.78
C GLY A 358 -11.16 9.93 6.90
N PRO A 359 -12.13 10.78 7.30
CA PRO A 359 -12.86 10.62 8.56
C PRO A 359 -13.83 9.42 8.52
N ILE A 360 -13.27 8.21 8.60
CA ILE A 360 -13.99 6.96 8.72
C ILE A 360 -14.43 6.82 10.18
N SER A 361 -15.68 6.39 10.38
CA SER A 361 -16.17 6.07 11.71
C SER A 361 -15.56 4.72 12.13
N LEU A 362 -14.43 4.78 12.81
CA LEU A 362 -13.80 3.63 13.44
C LEU A 362 -14.77 3.02 14.46
N LYS A 363 -14.93 1.70 14.42
CA LYS A 363 -15.79 0.96 15.36
C LYS A 363 -14.92 0.22 16.37
N TYR A 364 -15.25 0.34 17.64
CA TYR A 364 -14.56 -0.36 18.73
C TYR A 364 -15.48 -1.38 19.38
N TYR A 365 -14.93 -2.52 19.76
CA TYR A 365 -15.66 -3.65 20.32
C TYR A 365 -14.91 -4.20 21.53
N TYR A 366 -15.64 -4.49 22.60
CA TYR A 366 -15.11 -5.10 23.82
C TYR A 366 -15.85 -6.40 24.11
N ARG A 367 -15.25 -7.26 24.91
CA ARG A 367 -15.86 -8.50 25.35
C ARG A 367 -16.56 -8.34 26.68
#